data_AF-U7Q930-F1
#
_entry.id   AF-U7Q930-F1
#
_cell.length_a   1.000
_cell.length_b   1.000
_cell.length_c   1.000
_cell.angle_alpha   90.00
_cell.angle_beta   90.00
_cell.angle_gamma   90.00
#
_symmetry.space_group_name_H-M   'P 1'
#
loop_
_entity.id
_entity.type
_entity.pdbx_description
1 polymer ?
#
loop_
_entity_poly.entity_id
_entity_poly.type
_entity_poly.pdbx_seq_one_letter_code
_entity_poly.pdbx_strand_id
1 'polypeptide(L)' 'MNQFLKLTEQQFKLLTLIKSKPGMNLTEILDEIAEIYEEFPDGGAVKAKLYILEEKELIRSQLVTLYKKRRTRRYYSQV' A
#
# COMPACT_ATOMS: atom_id res chain seq x y z
N MET A 1 -1.91 -23.47 10.65
CA MET A 1 -3.22 -22.88 10.98
C MET A 1 -3.51 -21.82 9.91
N ASN A 2 -4.17 -22.20 8.81
CA ASN A 2 -4.49 -21.24 7.74
C ASN A 2 -5.72 -20.44 8.17
N GLN A 3 -5.51 -19.37 8.95
CA GLN A 3 -6.51 -18.31 9.02
C GLN A 3 -6.65 -17.77 7.59
N PHE A 4 -7.76 -18.10 6.94
CA PHE A 4 -8.17 -17.40 5.71
C PHE A 4 -8.14 -15.91 6.02
N LEU A 5 -7.14 -15.23 5.47
CA LEU A 5 -6.96 -13.80 5.66
C LEU A 5 -8.17 -13.10 5.02
N LYS A 6 -9.18 -12.78 5.83
CA LYS A 6 -10.31 -11.99 5.36
C LYS A 6 -9.80 -10.58 5.10
N LEU A 7 -9.51 -10.30 3.84
CA LEU A 7 -9.26 -8.95 3.34
C LEU A 7 -10.57 -8.37 2.83
N THR A 8 -10.78 -7.07 3.09
CA THR A 8 -11.84 -6.34 2.39
C THR A 8 -11.46 -6.17 0.92
N GLU A 9 -12.44 -5.90 0.06
CA GLU A 9 -12.18 -5.66 -1.37
C GLU A 9 -11.13 -4.57 -1.59
N GLN A 10 -11.22 -3.47 -0.83
CA GLN A 10 -10.26 -2.38 -0.92
C GLN A 10 -8.86 -2.79 -0.44
N GLN A 11 -8.75 -3.63 0.60
CA GLN A 11 -7.44 -4.17 1.03
C GLN A 11 -6.86 -5.12 -0.02
N PHE A 12 -7.70 -5.93 -0.67
CA PHE A 12 -7.27 -6.83 -1.74
C PHE A 12 -6.80 -6.07 -2.98
N LYS A 13 -7.55 -5.04 -3.41
CA LYS A 13 -7.16 -4.14 -4.51
C LYS A 13 -5.82 -3.47 -4.21
N LEU A 14 -5.67 -2.91 -3.00
CA LEU A 14 -4.44 -2.25 -2.58
C LEU A 14 -3.24 -3.21 -2.51
N LEU A 15 -3.44 -4.42 -1.97
CA LEU A 15 -2.40 -5.45 -1.95
C LEU A 15 -1.97 -5.85 -3.37
N THR A 16 -2.94 -6.03 -4.28
CA THR A 16 -2.69 -6.38 -5.67
C THR A 16 -1.89 -5.28 -6.38
N LEU A 17 -2.25 -4.01 -6.16
CA LEU A 17 -1.53 -2.87 -6.70
C LEU A 17 -0.05 -2.87 -6.23
N ILE A 18 0.20 -3.07 -4.93
CA ILE A 18 1.57 -3.09 -4.38
C ILE A 18 2.38 -4.29 -4.91
N LYS A 19 1.73 -5.44 -5.12
CA LYS A 19 2.37 -6.60 -5.76
C LYS A 19 2.76 -6.32 -7.21
N SER A 20 1.90 -5.64 -7.96
CA SER A 20 2.14 -5.30 -9.37
C SER A 20 3.18 -4.18 -9.54
N LYS A 21 3.19 -3.19 -8.66
CA LYS A 21 4.09 -2.02 -8.70
C LYS A 21 4.77 -1.83 -7.33
N PRO A 22 5.80 -2.64 -7.00
CA PRO A 22 6.48 -2.54 -5.72
C PRO A 22 7.31 -1.26 -5.59
N GLY A 23 7.44 -0.76 -4.37
CA GLY A 23 8.29 0.39 -4.04
C GLY A 23 7.59 1.74 -4.19
N MET A 24 6.28 1.78 -4.41
CA MET A 24 5.52 3.03 -4.43
C MET A 24 5.43 3.67 -3.04
N ASN A 25 5.37 4.99 -3.00
CA ASN A 25 5.03 5.77 -1.82
C ASN A 25 3.52 6.08 -1.76
N LEU A 26 3.05 6.70 -0.68
CA LEU A 26 1.62 6.97 -0.49
C LEU A 26 1.01 7.83 -1.60
N THR A 27 1.71 8.85 -2.09
CA THR A 27 1.20 9.72 -3.17
C THR A 27 1.09 8.94 -4.47
N GLU A 28 2.14 8.20 -4.84
CA GLU A 28 2.13 7.34 -6.04
C GLU A 28 1.00 6.30 -5.98
N ILE A 29 0.76 5.71 -4.80
CA ILE A 29 -0.36 4.78 -4.58
C ILE A 29 -1.71 5.49 -4.80
N LEU A 30 -1.88 6.71 -4.30
CA LEU A 30 -3.14 7.46 -4.44
C LEU A 30 -3.40 7.84 -5.89
N ASP A 31 -2.37 8.26 -6.63
CA ASP A 31 -2.47 8.62 -8.04
C ASP A 31 -2.88 7.40 -8.88
N GLU A 32 -2.21 6.27 -8.67
CA GLU A 32 -2.52 5.00 -9.35
C GLU A 32 -3.92 4.49 -9.03
N ILE A 33 -4.34 4.65 -7.78
CA ILE A 33 -5.67 4.27 -7.35
C ILE A 33 -6.75 5.16 -8.00
N ALA A 34 -6.51 6.47 -8.08
CA ALA A 34 -7.42 7.40 -8.72
C ALA A 34 -7.55 7.09 -10.22
N GLU A 35 -6.45 6.72 -10.87
CA GLU A 35 -6.43 6.33 -12.28
C GLU A 35 -7.16 4.99 -12.53
N ILE A 36 -6.97 3.99 -11.67
CA ILE A 36 -7.47 2.62 -11.90
C ILE A 36 -8.92 2.44 -11.38
N TYR A 37 -9.26 3.07 -10.26
CA TYR A 37 -10.49 2.72 -9.53
C TYR A 37 -11.54 3.83 -9.47
N GLU A 38 -11.22 5.06 -9.91
CA GLU A 38 -12.07 6.29 -9.90
C GLU A 38 -12.67 6.67 -8.52
N GLU A 39 -13.29 5.74 -7.82
CA GLU A 39 -13.78 5.82 -6.43
C GLU A 39 -12.94 4.96 -5.49
N PHE A 40 -11.88 5.55 -4.94
CA PHE A 40 -11.20 4.98 -3.79
C PHE A 40 -11.15 6.04 -2.68
N PRO A 41 -11.25 5.63 -1.41
CA PRO A 41 -11.40 6.58 -0.32
C PRO A 41 -10.15 7.47 -0.16
N ASP A 42 -10.33 8.57 0.57
CA ASP A 42 -9.28 9.57 0.81
C ASP A 42 -7.95 8.99 1.32
N GLY A 43 -6.89 9.82 1.25
CA GLY A 43 -5.54 9.41 1.65
C GLY A 43 -5.43 8.85 3.07
N GLY A 44 -6.31 9.24 4.00
CA GLY A 44 -6.36 8.70 5.35
C GLY A 44 -6.84 7.26 5.38
N ALA A 45 -7.89 6.94 4.62
CA ALA A 45 -8.41 5.60 4.49
C ALA A 45 -7.44 4.63 3.79
N VAL A 46 -6.67 5.11 2.81
CA VAL A 46 -5.60 4.31 2.17
C VAL A 46 -4.47 4.02 3.17
N LYS A 47 -4.05 5.04 3.94
CA LYS A 47 -3.03 4.86 4.98
C LYS A 47 -3.44 3.86 6.05
N ALA A 48 -4.71 3.90 6.49
CA ALA A 48 -5.24 2.93 7.44
C ALA A 48 -5.21 1.49 6.89
N LYS A 49 -5.51 1.31 5.59
CA LYS A 49 -5.43 0.00 4.94
C LYS A 49 -4.00 -0.49 4.78
N LEU A 50 -3.05 0.39 4.42
CA LEU A 50 -1.62 0.06 4.38
C LEU A 50 -1.15 -0.44 5.75
N TYR A 51 -1.53 0.24 6.83
CA TYR A 51 -1.22 -0.21 8.19
C TYR A 51 -1.78 -1.60 8.49
N ILE A 52 -3.05 -1.87 8.16
CA ILE A 52 -3.65 -3.21 8.36
C ILE A 52 -2.92 -4.29 7.54
N LEU A 53 -2.49 -3.97 6.32
CA LEU A 53 -1.74 -4.91 5.48
C LEU A 53 -0.31 -5.16 6.02
N GLU A 54 0.33 -4.16 6.64
CA GLU A 54 1.61 -4.32 7.34
C GLU A 54 1.46 -5.19 8.60
N GLU A 55 0.45 -4.94 9.43
CA GLU A 55 0.16 -5.74 10.65
C GLU A 55 -0.16 -7.21 10.31
N LYS A 56 -0.69 -7.45 9.11
CA LYS A 56 -0.96 -8.79 8.57
C LYS A 56 0.26 -9.43 7.89
N GLU A 57 1.41 -8.76 7.91
CA GLU A 57 2.66 -9.19 7.28
C GLU A 57 2.56 -9.42 5.76
N LEU A 58 1.55 -8.82 5.11
CA LEU A 58 1.34 -8.96 3.66
C LEU A 58 2.17 -7.97 2.85
N ILE A 59 2.47 -6.83 3.45
CA ILE A 59 3.35 -5.81 2.88
C ILE A 59 4.34 -5.37 3.94
N ARG A 60 5.42 -4.73 3.51
CA ARG A 60 6.38 -4.05 4.37
C ARG A 60 6.64 -2.66 3.84
N SER A 61 6.94 -1.72 4.72
CA SER A 61 7.44 -0.40 4.34
C SER A 61 8.90 -0.21 4.68
N GLN A 62 9.57 0.59 3.85
CA GLN A 62 10.95 1.01 4.07
C GLN A 62 11.04 2.53 3.93
N LEU A 63 11.76 3.17 4.85
CA LEU A 63 12.08 4.58 4.75
C LEU A 63 13.29 4.77 3.84
N VAL A 64 13.08 5.38 2.69
CA VAL A 64 14.12 5.62 1.67
C VAL A 64 14.46 7.10 1.63
N THR A 65 15.76 7.41 1.56
CA THR A 65 16.24 8.79 1.43
C THR A 65 16.33 9.16 -0.05
N LEU A 66 15.59 10.19 -0.44
CA LEU A 66 15.68 10.86 -1.73
C LEU A 66 16.76 11.95 -1.71
N TYR A 67 17.08 12.48 -2.89
CA TYR A 67 18.01 13.60 -3.06
C TYR A 67 17.66 14.77 -2.12
N LYS A 68 18.69 15.43 -1.55
CA LYS A 68 18.56 16.51 -0.54
C LYS A 68 17.90 16.11 0.79
N LYS A 69 18.19 14.92 1.34
CA LYS A 69 17.74 14.44 2.68
C LYS A 69 16.22 14.30 2.85
N ARG A 70 15.41 14.42 1.79
CA ARG A 70 13.98 14.13 1.87
C ARG A 70 13.79 12.63 2.05
N ARG A 71 12.96 12.21 3.00
CA ARG A 71 12.67 10.79 3.22
C ARG A 71 11.26 10.48 2.73
N THR A 72 11.10 9.35 2.05
CA THR A 72 9.79 8.84 1.63
C THR A 72 9.64 7.40 2.10
N ARG A 73 8.44 7.04 2.54
CA ARG A 73 8.11 5.67 2.91
C ARG A 73 7.62 4.95 1.66
N ARG A 74 8.32 3.88 1.27
CA ARG A 74 8.00 3.04 0.11
C ARG A 74 7.47 1.68 0.58
N TYR A 75 6.46 1.15 -0.10
CA TYR A 75 5.77 -0.09 0.27
C TYR A 75 6.09 -1.21 -0.71
N TYR A 76 6.27 -2.43 -0.20
CA TYR A 76 6.63 -3.63 -0.95
C TYR A 76 5.76 -4.79 -0.47
N SER A 77 5.35 -5.70 -1.36
CA SER A 77 4.70 -6.93 -0.92
C SER A 77 5.70 -7.87 -0.24
N GLN A 78 5.27 -8.56 0.81
CA GLN A 78 5.95 -9.78 1.22
C GLN A 78 5.53 -10.91 0.26
N VAL A 79 6.51 -11.70 -0.19
CA VAL A 79 6.31 -12.77 -1.17
C VAL A 79 5.43 -13.87 -0.59
#